data_AF-A0A7W8FVL8-F1
#
_entry.id   AF-A0A7W8FVL8-F1
#
_cell.length_a   1.000
_cell.length_b   1.000
_cell.length_c   1.000
_cell.angle_alpha   90.00
_cell.angle_beta   90.00
_cell.angle_gamma   90.00
#
_symmetry.space_group_name_H-M   'P 1'
#
loop_
_entity.id
_entity.type
_entity.pdbx_description
1 polymer ?
#
loop_
_entity_poly.entity_id
_entity_poly.type
_entity_poly.pdbx_seq_one_letter_code
_entity_poly.pdbx_strand_id
1 'polypeptide(L)'
;MNRNVVIRSLDAHAGRTIIISDIHANLKAYHALLKKVGYRPQIDRLIIDGDFLEKGHDNLAILHELMRQSQTEDVHCIMGNCDFVCKNALYSYRLTFLRKILLMRPGSVLNEMGAELGLKIKPDTDMAVFCQTIRRHFLAELAFVNDLPHVIETPDTIIAHSAIQSPDHYGDDFREVINHSFYLREDLPRFEKRVVVGHMPVTEYCRRIASFNPIYDASRNIYSIDGGNVVKSSGQLNALILEGNRVSYASWDDLPETTVLEDVPAQTVLPFFVNWNEGHVTIRKCEGRQLYVYNEHLNRSFWVDEAFYRDHKVSEYTNYQMPLKKGEHVKIVFPYGDQVQIKKNGILGWTYTSSLAFFK
;
A
#
# COMPACT_ATOMS: atom_id res chain seq x y z
N MET A 1 12.69 -4.29 24.53
CA MET A 1 12.83 -3.97 23.10
C MET A 1 13.28 -2.53 23.00
N ASN A 2 14.33 -2.24 22.22
CA ASN A 2 14.77 -0.87 21.96
C ASN A 2 13.65 -0.09 21.27
N ARG A 3 13.33 1.11 21.77
CA ARG A 3 12.28 1.97 21.20
C ARG A 3 12.83 3.11 20.34
N ASN A 4 14.15 3.28 20.34
CA ASN A 4 14.80 4.34 19.58
C ASN A 4 14.65 4.08 18.08
N VAL A 5 14.57 5.18 17.33
CA VAL A 5 14.66 5.14 15.86
C VAL A 5 16.06 4.66 15.47
N VAL A 6 16.12 3.81 14.44
CA VAL A 6 17.35 3.19 13.94
C VAL A 6 17.51 3.66 12.51
N ILE A 7 18.64 4.30 12.24
CA ILE A 7 18.90 4.97 10.97
C ILE A 7 20.02 4.21 10.28
N ARG A 8 19.86 3.98 8.98
CA ARG A 8 20.93 3.50 8.11
C ARG A 8 21.27 4.60 7.12
N SER A 9 22.46 5.17 7.27
CA SER A 9 23.01 6.09 6.27
C SER A 9 23.58 5.30 5.10
N LEU A 10 23.26 5.71 3.88
CA LEU A 10 23.80 5.17 2.64
C LEU A 10 24.51 6.27 1.86
N ASP A 11 25.59 5.92 1.18
CA ASP A 11 26.31 6.86 0.31
C ASP A 11 25.46 7.29 -0.90
N ALA A 12 25.86 8.40 -1.52
CA ALA A 12 25.32 8.80 -2.81
C ALA A 12 25.44 7.66 -3.83
N HIS A 13 24.42 7.51 -4.66
CA HIS A 13 24.38 6.50 -5.70
C HIS A 13 24.38 7.18 -7.07
N ALA A 14 25.32 6.79 -7.94
CA ALA A 14 25.46 7.38 -9.27
C ALA A 14 24.43 6.84 -10.28
N GLY A 15 23.89 5.65 -10.02
CA GLY A 15 22.85 5.02 -10.82
C GLY A 15 21.44 5.46 -10.42
N ARG A 16 20.47 4.63 -10.76
CA ARG A 16 19.07 4.87 -10.48
C ARG A 16 18.70 4.23 -9.14
N THR A 17 18.07 4.99 -8.25
CA THR A 17 17.45 4.47 -7.03
C THR A 17 15.97 4.23 -7.30
N ILE A 18 15.52 2.99 -7.10
CA ILE A 18 14.14 2.55 -7.24
C ILE A 18 13.59 2.31 -5.83
N ILE A 19 12.55 3.03 -5.43
CA ILE A 19 11.90 2.91 -4.12
C ILE A 19 10.52 2.29 -4.34
N ILE A 20 10.29 1.09 -3.83
CA ILE A 20 9.03 0.35 -3.98
C ILE A 20 8.20 0.50 -2.71
N SER A 21 6.92 0.84 -2.89
CA SER A 21 5.94 0.99 -1.80
C SER A 21 5.53 -0.36 -1.19
N ASP A 22 4.59 -0.31 -0.25
CA ASP A 22 3.97 -1.44 0.46
C ASP A 22 3.65 -2.63 -0.47
N ILE A 23 4.37 -3.76 -0.31
CA ILE A 23 4.25 -4.94 -1.18
C ILE A 23 3.17 -5.90 -0.69
N HIS A 24 2.99 -6.03 0.63
CA HIS A 24 2.00 -6.91 1.26
C HIS A 24 1.95 -8.32 0.68
N ALA A 25 3.12 -8.98 0.62
CA ALA A 25 3.25 -10.36 0.16
C ALA A 25 2.63 -10.63 -1.23
N ASN A 26 2.67 -9.64 -2.12
CA ASN A 26 2.31 -9.78 -3.53
C ASN A 26 3.58 -9.96 -4.38
N LEU A 27 4.15 -11.17 -4.34
CA LEU A 27 5.40 -11.49 -5.04
C LEU A 27 5.28 -11.32 -6.56
N LYS A 28 4.11 -11.66 -7.12
CA LYS A 28 3.80 -11.45 -8.54
C LYS A 28 3.92 -9.96 -8.93
N ALA A 29 3.32 -9.06 -8.15
CA ALA A 29 3.40 -7.62 -8.41
C ALA A 29 4.83 -7.10 -8.31
N TYR A 30 5.56 -7.56 -7.30
CA TYR A 30 6.95 -7.19 -7.09
C TYR A 30 7.82 -7.55 -8.32
N HIS A 31 7.78 -8.80 -8.79
CA HIS A 31 8.53 -9.21 -9.98
C HIS A 31 8.07 -8.50 -11.26
N ALA A 32 6.76 -8.31 -11.45
CA ALA A 32 6.24 -7.65 -12.62
C ALA A 32 6.62 -6.17 -12.67
N LEU A 33 6.65 -5.49 -11.51
CA LEU A 33 7.08 -4.10 -11.40
C LEU A 33 8.58 -3.96 -11.67
N LEU A 34 9.43 -4.81 -11.08
CA LEU A 34 10.87 -4.83 -11.36
C LEU A 34 11.15 -5.04 -12.85
N LYS A 35 10.44 -5.97 -13.50
CA LYS A 35 10.52 -6.19 -14.94
C LYS A 35 10.08 -4.94 -15.72
N LYS A 36 8.97 -4.31 -15.32
CA LYS A 36 8.41 -3.12 -15.98
C LYS A 36 9.36 -1.92 -15.92
N VAL A 37 10.04 -1.72 -14.79
CA VAL A 37 11.04 -0.63 -14.65
C VAL A 37 12.40 -1.00 -15.23
N GLY A 38 12.57 -2.24 -15.69
CA GLY A 38 13.85 -2.75 -16.17
C GLY A 38 14.93 -2.67 -15.10
N TYR A 39 14.63 -3.14 -13.88
CA TYR A 39 15.59 -3.21 -12.77
C TYR A 39 16.82 -4.02 -13.19
N ARG A 40 18.00 -3.46 -12.97
CA ARG A 40 19.30 -4.09 -13.25
C ARG A 40 20.05 -4.28 -11.94
N PRO A 41 20.09 -5.52 -11.42
CA PRO A 41 20.95 -5.86 -10.29
C PRO A 41 22.38 -5.37 -10.51
N GLN A 42 23.06 -4.94 -9.44
CA GLN A 42 24.43 -4.38 -9.44
C GLN A 42 24.61 -2.98 -10.08
N ILE A 43 23.60 -2.45 -10.79
CA ILE A 43 23.64 -1.10 -11.36
C ILE A 43 22.68 -0.17 -10.63
N ASP A 44 21.44 -0.63 -10.44
CA ASP A 44 20.41 0.13 -9.76
C ASP A 44 20.46 -0.16 -8.25
N ARG A 45 20.12 0.84 -7.43
CA ARG A 45 19.81 0.64 -6.01
C ARG A 45 18.32 0.39 -5.85
N LEU A 46 17.95 -0.64 -5.10
CA LEU A 46 16.55 -0.93 -4.76
C LEU A 46 16.32 -0.67 -3.27
N ILE A 47 15.26 0.08 -2.94
CA ILE A 47 14.83 0.32 -1.57
C ILE A 47 13.37 -0.12 -1.43
N ILE A 48 13.07 -0.96 -0.45
CA ILE A 48 11.71 -1.38 -0.10
C ILE A 48 11.24 -0.55 1.09
N ASP A 49 10.18 0.24 0.88
CA ASP A 49 9.62 1.22 1.83
C ASP A 49 8.71 0.57 2.89
N GLY A 50 9.13 -0.56 3.44
CA GLY A 50 8.39 -1.32 4.47
C GLY A 50 7.15 -2.04 3.95
N ASP A 51 6.44 -2.67 4.89
CA ASP A 51 5.16 -3.38 4.69
C ASP A 51 5.21 -4.36 3.50
N PHE A 52 6.32 -5.10 3.41
CA PHE A 52 6.46 -6.15 2.41
C PHE A 52 5.81 -7.47 2.86
N LEU A 53 5.51 -7.60 4.16
CA LEU A 53 4.76 -8.71 4.74
C LEU A 53 3.30 -8.35 5.05
N GLU A 54 2.58 -9.37 5.50
CA GLU A 54 1.17 -9.46 5.85
C GLU A 54 0.19 -9.17 4.71
N LYS A 55 -1.09 -9.47 4.98
CA LYS A 55 -2.27 -9.25 4.10
C LYS A 55 -2.32 -10.18 2.88
N GLY A 56 -1.22 -10.34 2.13
CA GLY A 56 -1.11 -11.27 0.99
C GLY A 56 -0.80 -12.71 1.38
N HIS A 57 -0.40 -13.52 0.38
CA HIS A 57 -0.24 -14.98 0.50
C HIS A 57 1.17 -15.51 0.24
N ASP A 58 2.10 -14.67 -0.25
CA ASP A 58 3.46 -15.07 -0.58
C ASP A 58 4.48 -14.51 0.44
N ASN A 59 4.14 -14.51 1.74
CA ASN A 59 4.93 -13.79 2.76
C ASN A 59 6.34 -14.37 2.92
N LEU A 60 6.45 -15.69 3.06
CA LEU A 60 7.75 -16.36 3.15
C LEU A 60 8.55 -16.22 1.86
N ALA A 61 7.89 -16.33 0.72
CA ALA A 61 8.56 -16.25 -0.58
C ALA A 61 9.14 -14.85 -0.85
N ILE A 62 8.39 -13.77 -0.56
CA ILE A 62 8.94 -12.40 -0.69
C ILE A 62 10.03 -12.14 0.35
N LEU A 63 9.89 -12.66 1.57
CA LEU A 63 10.90 -12.52 2.62
C LEU A 63 12.23 -13.16 2.21
N HIS A 64 12.20 -14.41 1.75
CA HIS A 64 13.38 -15.12 1.28
C HIS A 64 14.02 -14.44 0.07
N GLU A 65 13.22 -13.93 -0.87
CA GLU A 65 13.74 -13.20 -2.03
C GLU A 65 14.44 -11.90 -1.61
N LEU A 66 13.85 -11.09 -0.73
CA LEU A 66 14.45 -9.85 -0.24
C LEU A 66 15.70 -10.11 0.62
N MET A 67 15.70 -11.18 1.42
CA MET A 67 16.90 -11.62 2.16
C MET A 67 18.03 -11.97 1.20
N ARG A 68 17.76 -12.76 0.15
CA ARG A 68 18.74 -13.14 -0.86
C ARG A 68 19.29 -11.92 -1.60
N GLN A 69 18.41 -11.02 -2.04
CA GLN A 69 18.82 -9.80 -2.73
C GLN A 69 19.64 -8.88 -1.84
N SER A 70 19.23 -8.65 -0.60
CA SER A 70 19.98 -7.80 0.36
C SER A 70 21.38 -8.34 0.67
N GLN A 71 21.62 -9.64 0.47
CA GLN A 71 22.94 -10.27 0.63
C GLN A 71 23.82 -10.18 -0.62
N THR A 72 23.23 -10.01 -1.80
CA THR A 72 23.94 -10.20 -3.09
C THR A 72 23.92 -8.98 -4.00
N GLU A 73 23.07 -7.99 -3.72
CA GLU A 73 22.76 -6.83 -4.56
C GLU A 73 22.67 -5.55 -3.68
N ASP A 74 22.60 -4.36 -4.30
CA ASP A 74 22.38 -3.07 -3.59
C ASP A 74 20.88 -2.88 -3.26
N VAL A 75 20.35 -3.81 -2.45
CA VAL A 75 18.96 -3.83 -2.00
C VAL A 75 18.88 -3.55 -0.50
N HIS A 76 18.01 -2.61 -0.12
CA HIS A 76 17.77 -2.24 1.27
C HIS A 76 16.28 -2.27 1.57
N CYS A 77 15.92 -2.74 2.75
CA CYS A 77 14.55 -2.69 3.24
C CYS A 77 14.50 -1.83 4.51
N ILE A 78 13.41 -1.11 4.72
CA ILE A 78 13.08 -0.52 6.01
C ILE A 78 11.90 -1.27 6.65
N MET A 79 11.74 -1.10 7.95
CA MET A 79 10.64 -1.70 8.70
C MET A 79 9.34 -0.93 8.51
N GLY A 80 8.29 -1.61 8.04
CA GLY A 80 6.90 -1.13 8.16
C GLY A 80 6.19 -1.66 9.40
N ASN A 81 4.99 -1.16 9.67
CA ASN A 81 4.20 -1.62 10.83
C ASN A 81 3.72 -3.07 10.70
N CYS A 82 3.46 -3.56 9.49
CA CYS A 82 3.04 -4.95 9.27
C CYS A 82 4.19 -5.92 9.54
N ASP A 83 5.41 -5.54 9.16
CA ASP A 83 6.62 -6.36 9.37
C ASP A 83 6.93 -6.58 10.86
N PHE A 84 6.44 -5.68 11.74
CA PHE A 84 6.59 -5.78 13.19
C PHE A 84 6.04 -7.10 13.78
N VAL A 85 5.14 -7.79 13.08
CA VAL A 85 4.61 -9.10 13.49
C VAL A 85 5.74 -10.12 13.78
N CYS A 86 6.86 -10.04 13.06
CA CYS A 86 8.04 -10.88 13.31
C CYS A 86 8.64 -10.62 14.70
N LYS A 87 8.63 -9.36 15.18
CA LYS A 87 9.09 -9.04 16.55
C LYS A 87 8.16 -9.61 17.61
N ASN A 88 6.85 -9.73 17.34
CA ASN A 88 5.95 -10.40 18.27
C ASN A 88 6.35 -11.86 18.50
N ALA A 89 6.68 -12.60 17.43
CA ALA A 89 7.17 -13.98 17.53
C ALA A 89 8.58 -14.06 18.13
N LEU A 90 9.50 -13.18 17.71
CA LEU A 90 10.90 -13.21 18.15
C LEU A 90 11.05 -12.96 19.67
N TYR A 91 10.23 -12.08 20.26
CA TYR A 91 10.32 -11.73 21.68
C TYR A 91 9.16 -12.27 22.54
N SER A 92 8.29 -13.12 21.97
CA SER A 92 7.04 -13.54 22.63
C SER A 92 6.22 -12.36 23.16
N TYR A 93 6.11 -11.29 22.37
CA TYR A 93 5.52 -10.02 22.78
C TYR A 93 4.03 -9.94 22.43
N ARG A 94 3.19 -9.49 23.38
CA ARG A 94 1.73 -9.30 23.23
C ARG A 94 1.00 -10.54 22.66
N LEU A 95 1.30 -11.73 23.18
CA LEU A 95 0.81 -13.00 22.66
C LEU A 95 -0.72 -13.10 22.51
N THR A 96 -1.50 -12.56 23.44
CA THR A 96 -2.97 -12.55 23.34
C THR A 96 -3.46 -11.75 22.14
N PHE A 97 -2.83 -10.60 21.88
CA PHE A 97 -3.12 -9.78 20.70
C PHE A 97 -2.66 -10.47 19.42
N LEU A 98 -1.45 -11.06 19.44
CA LEU A 98 -0.91 -11.81 18.30
C LEU A 98 -1.85 -12.94 17.89
N ARG A 99 -2.33 -13.76 18.84
CA ARG A 99 -3.30 -14.83 18.56
C ARG A 99 -4.55 -14.29 17.88
N LYS A 100 -5.11 -13.20 18.39
CA LYS A 100 -6.32 -12.58 17.83
C LYS A 100 -6.09 -12.16 16.38
N ILE A 101 -4.96 -11.49 16.09
CA ILE A 101 -4.63 -11.04 14.74
C ILE A 101 -4.44 -12.22 13.79
N LEU A 102 -3.64 -13.23 14.17
CA LEU A 102 -3.35 -14.38 13.31
C LEU A 102 -4.58 -15.25 13.02
N LEU A 103 -5.58 -15.26 13.92
CA LEU A 103 -6.88 -15.90 13.68
C LEU A 103 -7.78 -15.10 12.72
N MET A 104 -7.73 -13.76 12.79
CA MET A 104 -8.54 -12.90 11.92
C MET A 104 -7.91 -12.68 10.54
N ARG A 105 -6.59 -12.84 10.42
CA ARG A 105 -5.81 -12.55 9.21
C ARG A 105 -4.95 -13.77 8.85
N PRO A 106 -5.50 -14.72 8.06
CA PRO A 106 -4.76 -15.93 7.69
C PRO A 106 -3.56 -15.63 6.76
N GLY A 107 -3.61 -14.55 5.97
CA GLY A 107 -2.49 -14.04 5.18
C GLY A 107 -1.46 -13.34 6.07
N SER A 108 -0.63 -14.15 6.74
CA SER A 108 0.43 -13.69 7.63
C SER A 108 1.65 -14.59 7.53
N VAL A 109 2.84 -13.98 7.61
CA VAL A 109 4.13 -14.70 7.59
C VAL A 109 4.21 -15.76 8.70
N LEU A 110 3.65 -15.49 9.88
CA LEU A 110 3.68 -16.45 10.99
C LEU A 110 2.73 -17.63 10.76
N ASN A 111 1.59 -17.39 10.08
CA ASN A 111 0.70 -18.48 9.68
C ASN A 111 1.38 -19.37 8.64
N GLU A 112 2.10 -18.80 7.67
CA GLU A 112 2.87 -19.54 6.67
C GLU A 112 4.01 -20.35 7.32
N MET A 113 4.82 -19.74 8.19
CA MET A 113 5.86 -20.43 8.98
C MET A 113 5.27 -21.58 9.82
N GLY A 114 4.10 -21.36 10.43
CA GLY A 114 3.39 -22.40 11.16
C GLY A 114 2.99 -23.55 10.24
N ALA A 115 2.41 -23.24 9.07
CA ALA A 115 1.94 -24.23 8.12
C ALA A 115 3.08 -25.12 7.57
N GLU A 116 4.26 -24.56 7.28
CA GLU A 116 5.44 -25.34 6.88
C GLU A 116 5.88 -26.36 7.94
N LEU A 117 5.61 -26.06 9.22
CA LEU A 117 5.88 -26.96 10.34
C LEU A 117 4.69 -27.87 10.72
N GLY A 118 3.62 -27.86 9.92
CA GLY A 118 2.38 -28.60 10.22
C GLY A 118 1.59 -28.03 11.42
N LEU A 119 1.86 -26.79 11.82
CA LEU A 119 1.17 -26.09 12.89
C LEU A 119 0.02 -25.24 12.32
N LYS A 120 -1.13 -25.27 12.98
CA LYS A 120 -2.26 -24.39 12.67
C LYS A 120 -2.68 -23.64 13.92
N ILE A 121 -2.79 -22.32 13.82
CA ILE A 121 -3.25 -21.47 14.91
C ILE A 121 -4.77 -21.67 15.08
N LYS A 122 -5.17 -21.85 16.34
CA LYS A 122 -6.54 -22.07 16.81
C LYS A 122 -6.81 -21.15 18.02
N PRO A 123 -8.09 -20.94 18.40
CA PRO A 123 -8.43 -20.12 19.57
C PRO A 123 -7.73 -20.52 20.88
N ASP A 124 -7.44 -21.81 21.04
CA ASP A 124 -6.81 -22.42 22.20
C ASP A 124 -5.28 -22.62 22.06
N THR A 125 -4.66 -22.18 20.95
CA THR A 125 -3.22 -22.30 20.75
C THR A 125 -2.44 -21.61 21.87
N ASP A 126 -1.49 -22.35 22.46
CA ASP A 126 -0.44 -21.79 23.31
C ASP A 126 0.55 -21.02 22.43
N MET A 127 0.40 -19.70 22.44
CA MET A 127 1.24 -18.82 21.63
C MET A 127 2.68 -18.76 22.10
N ALA A 128 2.98 -19.06 23.36
CA ALA A 128 4.35 -19.06 23.85
C ALA A 128 5.12 -20.25 23.25
N VAL A 129 4.48 -21.44 23.24
CA VAL A 129 5.00 -22.64 22.58
C VAL A 129 5.10 -22.43 21.08
N PHE A 130 4.05 -21.88 20.45
CA PHE A 130 4.07 -21.55 19.02
C PHE A 130 5.27 -20.65 18.67
N CYS A 131 5.42 -19.52 19.35
CA CYS A 131 6.52 -18.58 19.07
C CYS A 131 7.89 -19.22 19.34
N GLN A 132 8.02 -20.08 20.37
CA GLN A 132 9.26 -20.82 20.62
C GLN A 132 9.59 -21.75 19.45
N THR A 133 8.61 -22.46 18.92
CA THR A 133 8.80 -23.33 17.76
C THR A 133 9.18 -22.52 16.52
N ILE A 134 8.45 -21.43 16.21
CA ILE A 134 8.81 -20.57 15.08
C ILE A 134 10.25 -20.06 15.19
N ARG A 135 10.68 -19.57 16.36
CA ARG A 135 12.06 -19.11 16.57
C ARG A 135 13.12 -20.19 16.36
N ARG A 136 12.83 -21.46 16.66
CA ARG A 136 13.79 -22.55 16.46
C ARG A 136 14.05 -22.84 14.98
N HIS A 137 13.05 -22.62 14.13
CA HIS A 137 13.10 -22.98 12.72
C HIS A 137 13.36 -21.79 11.79
N PHE A 138 12.89 -20.59 12.15
CA PHE A 138 12.91 -19.39 11.31
C PHE A 138 13.68 -18.23 11.95
N LEU A 139 14.74 -18.52 12.71
CA LEU A 139 15.50 -17.49 13.42
C LEU A 139 16.12 -16.48 12.44
N ALA A 140 16.60 -16.94 11.29
CA ALA A 140 17.26 -16.10 10.30
C ALA A 140 16.29 -15.07 9.70
N GLU A 141 15.09 -15.51 9.36
CA GLU A 141 13.99 -14.69 8.85
C GLU A 141 13.54 -13.67 9.88
N LEU A 142 13.28 -14.12 11.11
CA LEU A 142 12.86 -13.23 12.20
C LEU A 142 13.94 -12.20 12.55
N ALA A 143 15.22 -12.60 12.54
CA ALA A 143 16.35 -11.71 12.81
C ALA A 143 16.52 -10.68 11.68
N PHE A 144 16.46 -11.12 10.42
CA PHE A 144 16.51 -10.22 9.26
C PHE A 144 15.48 -9.10 9.37
N VAL A 145 14.21 -9.45 9.62
CA VAL A 145 13.13 -8.45 9.78
C VAL A 145 13.36 -7.60 11.03
N ASN A 146 13.82 -8.19 12.14
CA ASN A 146 14.07 -7.44 13.37
C ASN A 146 15.13 -6.35 13.22
N ASP A 147 16.16 -6.61 12.41
CA ASP A 147 17.35 -5.79 12.25
C ASP A 147 17.20 -4.73 11.14
N LEU A 148 16.03 -4.67 10.49
CA LEU A 148 15.72 -3.61 9.53
C LEU A 148 15.80 -2.23 10.20
N PRO A 149 16.41 -1.24 9.54
CA PRO A 149 16.34 0.15 9.99
C PRO A 149 14.90 0.69 9.89
N HIS A 150 14.62 1.74 10.65
CA HIS A 150 13.36 2.47 10.57
C HIS A 150 13.43 3.61 9.54
N VAL A 151 14.64 4.13 9.30
CA VAL A 151 14.91 5.20 8.33
C VAL A 151 16.15 4.84 7.51
N ILE A 152 16.09 5.06 6.20
CA ILE A 152 17.27 5.13 5.34
C ILE A 152 17.51 6.59 4.97
N GLU A 153 18.76 7.03 5.10
CA GLU A 153 19.16 8.39 4.74
C GLU A 153 20.29 8.37 3.73
N THR A 154 20.13 9.10 2.62
CA THR A 154 21.17 9.43 1.65
C THR A 154 21.55 10.91 1.78
N PRO A 155 22.55 11.41 1.03
CA PRO A 155 22.85 12.84 1.03
C PRO A 155 21.68 13.74 0.62
N ASP A 156 20.76 13.25 -0.21
CA ASP A 156 19.68 14.04 -0.82
C ASP A 156 18.25 13.54 -0.50
N THR A 157 18.10 12.36 0.09
CA THR A 157 16.81 11.70 0.32
C THR A 157 16.73 11.03 1.70
N ILE A 158 15.59 11.15 2.35
CA ILE A 158 15.22 10.42 3.58
C ILE A 158 14.04 9.51 3.22
N ILE A 159 14.15 8.22 3.52
CA ILE A 159 13.11 7.21 3.29
C ILE A 159 12.68 6.66 4.65
N ALA A 160 11.39 6.78 4.95
CA ALA A 160 10.78 6.31 6.18
C ALA A 160 9.38 5.78 5.87
N HIS A 161 8.96 4.70 6.52
CA HIS A 161 7.76 3.99 6.07
C HIS A 161 6.48 4.83 6.18
N SER A 162 6.30 5.63 7.23
CA SER A 162 5.07 6.45 7.40
C SER A 162 5.31 7.95 7.58
N ALA A 163 6.29 8.35 8.39
CA ALA A 163 6.50 9.75 8.76
C ALA A 163 7.89 9.97 9.38
N ILE A 164 8.29 11.25 9.45
CA ILE A 164 9.38 11.75 10.30
C ILE A 164 8.94 13.07 10.93
N GLN A 165 9.40 13.36 12.15
CA GLN A 165 9.06 14.61 12.83
C GLN A 165 9.76 15.83 12.20
N SER A 166 11.06 15.74 11.92
CA SER A 166 11.87 16.84 11.37
C SER A 166 13.17 16.33 10.70
N PRO A 167 13.92 17.19 9.97
CA PRO A 167 15.20 16.81 9.36
C PRO A 167 16.27 16.35 10.37
N ASP A 168 16.29 16.95 11.57
CA ASP A 168 17.32 16.70 12.59
C ASP A 168 16.86 15.71 13.67
N HIS A 169 15.57 15.37 13.68
CA HIS A 169 14.98 14.47 14.66
C HIS A 169 13.81 13.72 14.01
N TYR A 170 14.00 12.41 13.74
CA TYR A 170 13.00 11.60 13.04
C TYR A 170 11.82 11.19 13.93
N GLY A 171 12.05 10.96 15.22
CA GLY A 171 11.02 10.60 16.20
C GLY A 171 11.62 10.09 17.51
N ASP A 172 10.85 10.18 18.59
CA ASP A 172 11.24 9.69 19.92
C ASP A 172 10.98 8.18 20.06
N ASP A 173 10.05 7.65 19.26
CA ASP A 173 9.67 6.25 19.21
C ASP A 173 9.60 5.77 17.76
N PHE A 174 10.20 4.61 17.46
CA PHE A 174 10.12 4.04 16.11
C PHE A 174 8.68 3.87 15.60
N ARG A 175 7.69 3.72 16.49
CA ARG A 175 6.28 3.60 16.11
C ARG A 175 5.72 4.85 15.44
N GLU A 176 6.27 6.01 15.76
CA GLU A 176 5.90 7.28 15.11
C GLU A 176 6.46 7.34 13.67
N VAL A 177 7.54 6.62 13.40
CA VAL A 177 8.16 6.56 12.07
C VAL A 177 7.50 5.52 11.17
N ILE A 178 7.03 4.41 11.75
CA ILE A 178 6.49 3.27 11.01
C ILE A 178 4.95 3.13 11.06
N ASN A 179 4.23 3.93 11.84
CA ASN A 179 2.77 3.76 11.97
C ASN A 179 2.04 5.09 12.24
N HIS A 180 2.35 6.09 11.42
CA HIS A 180 1.76 7.41 11.51
C HIS A 180 0.79 7.66 10.35
N SER A 181 -0.48 7.83 10.70
CA SER A 181 -1.54 8.01 9.71
C SER A 181 -1.65 9.46 9.25
N PHE A 182 -1.94 9.65 7.96
CA PHE A 182 -2.26 10.97 7.37
C PHE A 182 -1.13 12.02 7.44
N TYR A 183 0.12 11.60 7.35
CA TYR A 183 1.30 12.48 7.41
C TYR A 183 1.19 13.75 6.54
N LEU A 184 0.73 13.63 5.28
CA LEU A 184 0.58 14.80 4.39
C LEU A 184 -0.50 15.82 4.82
N ARG A 185 -1.33 15.52 5.83
CA ARG A 185 -2.32 16.45 6.39
C ARG A 185 -1.74 17.30 7.52
N GLU A 186 -0.52 17.02 7.96
CA GLU A 186 0.11 17.72 9.08
C GLU A 186 0.71 19.07 8.67
N ASP A 187 0.84 19.93 9.67
CA ASP A 187 1.59 21.17 9.55
C ASP A 187 3.08 20.86 9.76
N LEU A 188 3.80 20.72 8.65
CA LEU A 188 5.19 20.27 8.62
C LEU A 188 6.04 21.36 7.98
N PRO A 189 7.30 21.53 8.43
CA PRO A 189 8.24 22.39 7.73
C PRO A 189 8.56 21.81 6.35
N ARG A 190 9.16 22.65 5.50
CA ARG A 190 9.76 22.16 4.26
C ARG A 190 11.08 21.46 4.55
N PHE A 191 11.25 20.26 4.04
CA PHE A 191 12.48 19.49 4.16
C PHE A 191 13.49 19.88 3.07
N GLU A 192 14.76 20.04 3.46
CA GLU A 192 15.86 20.28 2.51
C GLU A 192 16.10 19.03 1.64
N LYS A 193 16.26 17.88 2.29
CA LYS A 193 16.26 16.57 1.64
C LYS A 193 14.85 16.21 1.20
N ARG A 194 14.75 15.44 0.12
CA ARG A 194 13.49 14.82 -0.27
C ARG A 194 13.09 13.80 0.78
N VAL A 195 11.82 13.77 1.19
CA VAL A 195 11.29 12.71 2.05
C VAL A 195 10.42 11.78 1.20
N VAL A 196 10.57 10.47 1.37
CA VAL A 196 9.73 9.45 0.70
C VAL A 196 9.09 8.58 1.78
N VAL A 197 7.77 8.42 1.72
CA VAL A 197 6.97 7.61 2.65
C VAL A 197 5.91 6.76 1.95
N GLY A 198 5.49 5.69 2.62
CA GLY A 198 4.42 4.77 2.22
C GLY A 198 3.27 4.79 3.23
N HIS A 199 2.86 3.60 3.71
CA HIS A 199 1.92 3.33 4.81
C HIS A 199 0.45 3.71 4.57
N MET A 200 0.21 4.97 4.20
CA MET A 200 -1.13 5.49 3.96
C MET A 200 -1.40 5.48 2.46
N PRO A 201 -2.34 4.66 1.96
CA PRO A 201 -2.65 4.63 0.55
C PRO A 201 -2.99 6.02 0.03
N VAL A 202 -2.36 6.45 -1.06
CA VAL A 202 -2.47 7.81 -1.60
C VAL A 202 -3.91 8.26 -1.88
N THR A 203 -4.81 7.31 -2.16
CA THR A 203 -6.25 7.58 -2.33
C THR A 203 -6.94 8.13 -1.09
N GLU A 204 -6.41 7.90 0.11
CA GLU A 204 -6.96 8.45 1.36
C GLU A 204 -6.72 9.97 1.49
N TYR A 205 -5.85 10.54 0.65
CA TYR A 205 -5.69 11.99 0.50
C TYR A 205 -6.58 12.58 -0.62
N CYS A 206 -7.25 11.73 -1.42
CA CYS A 206 -8.08 12.18 -2.53
C CYS A 206 -9.51 12.48 -2.07
N ARG A 207 -10.07 13.63 -2.51
CA ARG A 207 -11.48 14.01 -2.25
C ARG A 207 -12.34 14.11 -3.50
N ARG A 208 -11.74 14.35 -4.67
CA ARG A 208 -12.47 14.60 -5.93
C ARG A 208 -12.37 13.43 -6.90
N ILE A 209 -11.16 13.12 -7.33
CA ILE A 209 -10.84 12.04 -8.25
C ILE A 209 -9.78 11.19 -7.55
N ALA A 210 -10.03 9.89 -7.42
CA ALA A 210 -9.06 8.99 -6.79
C ALA A 210 -7.91 8.70 -7.74
N SER A 211 -6.69 8.93 -7.26
CA SER A 211 -5.45 8.56 -7.92
C SER A 211 -4.67 7.61 -7.02
N PHE A 212 -4.19 6.51 -7.59
CA PHE A 212 -3.29 5.55 -6.96
C PHE A 212 -1.82 5.84 -7.26
N ASN A 213 -1.53 6.89 -8.02
CA ASN A 213 -0.16 7.30 -8.34
C ASN A 213 0.48 8.05 -7.17
N PRO A 214 1.83 8.01 -7.04
CA PRO A 214 2.55 8.77 -6.03
C PRO A 214 2.15 10.25 -5.97
N ILE A 215 1.97 10.76 -4.74
CA ILE A 215 1.73 12.18 -4.48
C ILE A 215 3.07 12.85 -4.22
N TYR A 216 3.30 14.00 -4.85
CA TYR A 216 4.39 14.90 -4.50
C TYR A 216 3.84 16.17 -3.85
N ASP A 217 4.13 16.36 -2.57
CA ASP A 217 3.91 17.62 -1.88
C ASP A 217 5.14 18.51 -2.04
N ALA A 218 5.09 19.41 -3.03
CA ALA A 218 6.16 20.36 -3.31
C ALA A 218 6.39 21.38 -2.19
N SER A 219 5.36 21.69 -1.38
CA SER A 219 5.48 22.67 -0.30
C SER A 219 6.36 22.16 0.83
N ARG A 220 6.31 20.84 1.07
CA ARG A 220 7.08 20.16 2.11
C ARG A 220 8.27 19.37 1.58
N ASN A 221 8.34 19.09 0.28
CA ASN A 221 9.33 18.20 -0.36
C ASN A 221 9.16 16.71 0.04
N ILE A 222 7.90 16.25 0.09
CA ILE A 222 7.54 14.89 0.50
C ILE A 222 6.89 14.14 -0.67
N TYR A 223 7.27 12.88 -0.86
CA TYR A 223 6.59 11.92 -1.73
C TYR A 223 5.87 10.89 -0.88
N SER A 224 4.57 10.70 -1.11
CA SER A 224 3.82 9.55 -0.57
C SER A 224 3.54 8.57 -1.70
N ILE A 225 3.97 7.32 -1.54
CA ILE A 225 4.06 6.36 -2.66
C ILE A 225 3.15 5.14 -2.52
N ASP A 226 2.50 4.90 -1.38
CA ASP A 226 1.65 3.72 -1.20
C ASP A 226 0.42 3.76 -2.12
N GLY A 227 0.40 2.87 -3.12
CA GLY A 227 -0.71 2.71 -4.07
C GLY A 227 -1.84 1.80 -3.56
N GLY A 228 -1.82 1.40 -2.29
CA GLY A 228 -2.82 0.53 -1.67
C GLY A 228 -2.81 -0.91 -2.20
N ASN A 229 -1.66 -1.41 -2.64
CA ASN A 229 -1.51 -2.76 -3.17
C ASN A 229 -2.02 -3.81 -2.16
N VAL A 230 -2.84 -4.78 -2.59
CA VAL A 230 -3.50 -5.81 -1.75
C VAL A 230 -4.55 -5.26 -0.76
N VAL A 231 -4.35 -4.06 -0.21
CA VAL A 231 -5.26 -3.44 0.78
C VAL A 231 -6.50 -2.85 0.13
N LYS A 232 -6.41 -2.44 -1.13
CA LYS A 232 -7.49 -1.84 -1.92
C LYS A 232 -7.78 -2.70 -3.13
N SER A 233 -9.07 -2.86 -3.44
CA SER A 233 -9.52 -3.62 -4.62
C SER A 233 -8.96 -3.05 -5.93
N SER A 234 -8.80 -1.73 -5.97
CA SER A 234 -8.26 -0.96 -7.10
C SER A 234 -6.76 -0.68 -6.99
N GLY A 235 -6.11 -1.19 -5.94
CA GLY A 235 -4.74 -0.86 -5.56
C GLY A 235 -3.71 -1.18 -6.64
N GLN A 236 -2.52 -0.64 -6.47
CA GLN A 236 -1.36 -0.95 -7.30
C GLN A 236 -0.08 -0.87 -6.48
N LEU A 237 0.92 -1.65 -6.86
CA LEU A 237 2.28 -1.49 -6.35
C LEU A 237 2.95 -0.35 -7.11
N ASN A 238 3.51 0.63 -6.39
CA ASN A 238 4.19 1.78 -6.97
C ASN A 238 5.71 1.66 -6.79
N ALA A 239 6.44 2.23 -7.75
CA ALA A 239 7.87 2.48 -7.66
C ALA A 239 8.14 3.96 -7.96
N LEU A 240 8.80 4.67 -7.03
CA LEU A 240 9.39 5.98 -7.28
C LEU A 240 10.83 5.78 -7.77
N ILE A 241 11.21 6.50 -8.81
CA ILE A 241 12.48 6.29 -9.52
C ILE A 241 13.25 7.60 -9.51
N LEU A 242 14.40 7.60 -8.84
CA LEU A 242 15.32 8.72 -8.72
C LEU A 242 16.57 8.47 -9.57
N GLU A 243 16.90 9.40 -10.46
CA GLU A 243 18.10 9.32 -11.30
C GLU A 243 18.68 10.72 -11.51
N GLY A 244 19.71 11.06 -10.73
CA GLY A 244 20.19 12.42 -10.60
C GLY A 244 19.06 13.37 -10.18
N ASN A 245 18.80 14.41 -10.98
CA ASN A 245 17.71 15.36 -10.72
C ASN A 245 16.35 14.91 -11.26
N ARG A 246 16.28 13.78 -11.96
CA ARG A 246 15.03 13.28 -12.56
C ARG A 246 14.29 12.40 -11.56
N VAL A 247 13.02 12.73 -11.35
CA VAL A 247 12.07 11.88 -10.62
C VAL A 247 11.01 11.38 -11.59
N SER A 248 10.76 10.08 -11.58
CA SER A 248 9.68 9.44 -12.33
C SER A 248 9.04 8.36 -11.47
N TYR A 249 7.97 7.74 -11.95
CA TYR A 249 7.36 6.60 -11.25
C TYR A 249 6.86 5.57 -12.25
N ALA A 250 6.68 4.36 -11.75
CA ALA A 250 5.96 3.29 -12.42
C ALA A 250 5.02 2.61 -11.43
N SER A 251 4.03 1.90 -11.96
CA SER A 251 3.13 1.12 -11.12
C SER A 251 2.68 -0.16 -11.81
N TRP A 252 2.21 -1.12 -11.02
CA TRP A 252 1.68 -2.37 -11.52
C TRP A 252 0.51 -2.88 -10.66
N ASP A 253 -0.48 -3.45 -11.33
CA ASP A 253 -1.60 -4.19 -10.76
C ASP A 253 -2.02 -5.27 -11.77
N ASP A 254 -2.74 -6.29 -11.31
CA ASP A 254 -3.24 -7.39 -12.14
C ASP A 254 -4.74 -7.33 -12.42
N LEU A 255 -5.32 -6.14 -12.38
CA LEU A 255 -6.71 -5.97 -12.77
C LEU A 255 -6.91 -6.37 -14.25
N PRO A 256 -8.03 -7.04 -14.58
CA PRO A 256 -8.32 -7.42 -15.96
C PRO A 256 -8.36 -6.21 -16.90
N GLU A 257 -7.73 -6.32 -18.06
CA GLU A 257 -7.69 -5.26 -19.06
C GLU A 257 -8.76 -5.48 -20.14
N THR A 258 -9.34 -4.39 -20.65
CA THR A 258 -10.38 -4.42 -21.69
C THR A 258 -10.25 -3.24 -22.65
N THR A 259 -10.90 -3.34 -23.80
CA THR A 259 -10.91 -2.30 -24.84
C THR A 259 -12.22 -1.51 -24.76
N VAL A 260 -12.11 -0.18 -24.91
CA VAL A 260 -13.25 0.72 -24.99
C VAL A 260 -13.88 0.67 -26.39
N LEU A 261 -15.20 0.54 -26.45
CA LEU A 261 -15.96 0.35 -27.69
C LEU A 261 -16.48 1.65 -28.32
N GLU A 262 -16.58 2.72 -27.54
CA GLU A 262 -17.14 4.00 -27.96
C GLU A 262 -16.50 5.17 -27.19
N ASP A 263 -16.60 6.38 -27.75
CA ASP A 263 -16.15 7.60 -27.07
C ASP A 263 -17.11 7.94 -25.92
N VAL A 264 -16.55 8.22 -24.74
CA VAL A 264 -17.28 8.72 -23.57
C VAL A 264 -16.80 10.14 -23.27
N PRO A 265 -17.60 11.18 -23.50
CA PRO A 265 -17.16 12.56 -23.25
C PRO A 265 -17.04 12.83 -21.74
N ALA A 266 -16.30 13.87 -21.38
CA ALA A 266 -16.26 14.34 -20.00
C ALA A 266 -17.60 14.96 -19.62
N GLN A 267 -18.33 14.32 -18.69
CA GLN A 267 -19.66 14.77 -18.24
C GLN A 267 -19.71 15.17 -16.76
N THR A 268 -18.84 14.61 -15.91
CA THR A 268 -18.87 14.88 -14.46
C THR A 268 -18.32 16.28 -14.14
N VAL A 269 -19.21 17.21 -13.81
CA VAL A 269 -18.85 18.59 -13.44
C VAL A 269 -18.22 18.68 -12.05
N LEU A 270 -18.79 17.96 -11.07
CA LEU A 270 -18.36 18.00 -9.67
C LEU A 270 -18.05 16.59 -9.16
N PRO A 271 -16.87 16.05 -9.52
CA PRO A 271 -16.45 14.72 -9.07
C PRO A 271 -16.18 14.72 -7.56
N PHE A 272 -16.54 13.61 -6.91
CA PHE A 272 -16.18 13.28 -5.54
C PHE A 272 -15.73 11.82 -5.44
N PHE A 273 -14.94 11.54 -4.42
CA PHE A 273 -14.51 10.21 -4.05
C PHE A 273 -14.74 9.99 -2.56
N VAL A 274 -15.23 8.81 -2.21
CA VAL A 274 -15.43 8.37 -0.83
C VAL A 274 -14.33 7.36 -0.50
N ASN A 275 -13.31 7.81 0.23
CA ASN A 275 -12.24 6.94 0.73
C ASN A 275 -12.71 6.10 1.94
N TRP A 276 -11.87 5.18 2.42
CA TRP A 276 -12.27 4.24 3.47
C TRP A 276 -12.38 4.91 4.85
N ASN A 277 -11.48 5.84 5.17
CA ASN A 277 -11.45 6.51 6.47
C ASN A 277 -12.63 7.49 6.65
N GLU A 278 -13.04 8.15 5.58
CA GLU A 278 -14.11 9.17 5.57
C GLU A 278 -15.42 8.63 5.00
N GLY A 279 -15.56 7.30 4.98
CA GLY A 279 -16.66 6.58 4.35
C GLY A 279 -17.96 6.49 5.15
N HIS A 280 -18.00 6.97 6.40
CA HIS A 280 -19.21 6.85 7.22
C HIS A 280 -20.41 7.58 6.60
N VAL A 281 -21.55 6.91 6.54
CA VAL A 281 -22.77 7.46 5.95
C VAL A 281 -24.03 7.12 6.74
N THR A 282 -25.02 7.99 6.64
CA THR A 282 -26.38 7.72 7.11
C THR A 282 -27.29 7.45 5.93
N ILE A 283 -27.94 6.28 5.91
CA ILE A 283 -28.95 5.95 4.90
C ILE A 283 -30.20 6.79 5.15
N ARG A 284 -30.67 7.47 4.10
CA ARG A 284 -31.86 8.33 4.10
C ARG A 284 -33.03 7.70 3.35
N LYS A 285 -32.74 6.97 2.27
CA LYS A 285 -33.74 6.26 1.46
C LYS A 285 -33.11 5.02 0.83
N CYS A 286 -33.92 3.99 0.60
CA CYS A 286 -33.52 2.81 -0.16
C CYS A 286 -34.51 2.62 -1.31
N GLU A 287 -34.01 2.38 -2.52
CA GLU A 287 -34.79 2.08 -3.72
C GLU A 287 -34.13 0.93 -4.49
N GLY A 288 -34.66 -0.28 -4.34
CA GLY A 288 -34.03 -1.47 -4.88
C GLY A 288 -32.60 -1.62 -4.36
N ARG A 289 -31.63 -1.66 -5.29
CA ARG A 289 -30.19 -1.76 -4.99
C ARG A 289 -29.52 -0.41 -4.72
N GLN A 290 -30.25 0.70 -4.82
CA GLN A 290 -29.70 2.04 -4.67
C GLN A 290 -30.01 2.59 -3.27
N LEU A 291 -28.97 3.12 -2.62
CA LEU A 291 -29.05 3.76 -1.32
C LEU A 291 -28.85 5.25 -1.50
N TYR A 292 -29.81 6.06 -1.03
CA TYR A 292 -29.60 7.50 -0.89
C TYR A 292 -28.99 7.75 0.48
N VAL A 293 -27.74 8.18 0.49
CA VAL A 293 -26.93 8.32 1.69
C VAL A 293 -26.49 9.76 1.90
N TYR A 294 -26.25 10.15 3.15
CA TYR A 294 -25.56 11.38 3.51
C TYR A 294 -24.18 11.07 4.08
N ASN A 295 -23.13 11.68 3.52
CA ASN A 295 -21.77 11.62 4.03
C ASN A 295 -21.41 12.97 4.67
N GLU A 296 -21.08 12.95 5.96
CA GLU A 296 -20.78 14.15 6.74
C GLU A 296 -19.47 14.80 6.31
N HIS A 297 -18.43 14.00 6.01
CA HIS A 297 -17.12 14.51 5.61
C HIS A 297 -17.16 15.29 4.27
N LEU A 298 -17.92 14.79 3.30
CA LEU A 298 -18.15 15.45 2.02
C LEU A 298 -19.25 16.52 2.10
N ASN A 299 -19.98 16.57 3.22
CA ASN A 299 -21.18 17.38 3.42
C ASN A 299 -22.15 17.31 2.22
N ARG A 300 -22.49 16.08 1.81
CA ARG A 300 -23.27 15.83 0.60
C ARG A 300 -24.13 14.57 0.74
N SER A 301 -25.30 14.62 0.13
CA SER A 301 -26.12 13.42 -0.14
C SER A 301 -25.95 12.94 -1.58
N PHE A 302 -25.94 11.63 -1.79
CA PHE A 302 -25.83 11.03 -3.11
C PHE A 302 -26.44 9.62 -3.14
N TRP A 303 -26.74 9.15 -4.35
CA TRP A 303 -27.09 7.76 -4.60
C TRP A 303 -25.82 6.93 -4.76
N VAL A 304 -25.85 5.71 -4.23
CA VAL A 304 -24.78 4.70 -4.32
C VAL A 304 -25.39 3.31 -4.41
N ASP A 305 -24.79 2.41 -5.18
CA ASP A 305 -25.20 1.01 -5.18
C ASP A 305 -24.87 0.37 -3.82
N GLU A 306 -25.78 -0.47 -3.31
CA GLU A 306 -25.60 -1.18 -2.05
C GLU A 306 -24.31 -2.01 -2.01
N ALA A 307 -23.77 -2.39 -3.18
CA ALA A 307 -22.51 -3.10 -3.30
C ALA A 307 -21.30 -2.35 -2.72
N PHE A 308 -21.37 -1.02 -2.60
CA PHE A 308 -20.32 -0.20 -1.97
C PHE A 308 -20.51 0.00 -0.47
N TYR A 309 -21.64 -0.42 0.09
CA TYR A 309 -21.98 -0.19 1.48
C TYR A 309 -21.69 -1.42 2.35
N ARG A 310 -20.92 -1.23 3.42
CA ARG A 310 -20.66 -2.25 4.45
C ARG A 310 -20.45 -1.59 5.80
N ASP A 311 -21.09 -2.14 6.84
CA ASP A 311 -20.90 -1.71 8.24
C ASP A 311 -20.98 -0.18 8.45
N HIS A 312 -22.05 0.45 7.95
CA HIS A 312 -22.29 1.90 8.03
C HIS A 312 -21.30 2.77 7.24
N LYS A 313 -20.49 2.17 6.36
CA LYS A 313 -19.56 2.87 5.49
C LYS A 313 -19.82 2.61 4.01
N VAL A 314 -19.62 3.64 3.20
CA VAL A 314 -19.36 3.54 1.77
C VAL A 314 -17.86 3.69 1.56
N SER A 315 -17.24 2.86 0.74
CA SER A 315 -15.79 2.95 0.49
C SER A 315 -15.46 2.71 -0.97
N GLU A 316 -14.39 3.36 -1.43
CA GLU A 316 -13.88 3.26 -2.80
C GLU A 316 -14.90 3.68 -3.87
N TYR A 317 -15.90 4.50 -3.50
CA TYR A 317 -16.97 4.95 -4.41
C TYR A 317 -16.65 6.31 -5.04
N THR A 318 -17.01 6.50 -6.31
CA THR A 318 -16.90 7.80 -7.01
C THR A 318 -18.06 8.01 -7.98
N ASN A 319 -18.50 9.25 -8.15
CA ASN A 319 -19.41 9.64 -9.23
C ASN A 319 -18.68 10.03 -10.52
N TYR A 320 -17.35 9.93 -10.57
CA TYR A 320 -16.54 10.34 -11.72
C TYR A 320 -16.70 9.34 -12.88
N GLN A 321 -17.49 9.73 -13.88
CA GLN A 321 -17.57 8.99 -15.13
C GLN A 321 -16.29 9.28 -15.93
N MET A 322 -15.53 8.23 -16.21
CA MET A 322 -14.23 8.37 -16.88
C MET A 322 -14.44 8.83 -18.33
N PRO A 323 -13.75 9.90 -18.79
CA PRO A 323 -13.72 10.24 -20.20
C PRO A 323 -12.89 9.20 -20.97
N LEU A 324 -13.49 8.65 -22.02
CA LEU A 324 -12.90 7.56 -22.80
C LEU A 324 -12.87 7.82 -24.31
N LYS A 325 -11.92 7.16 -24.97
CA LYS A 325 -11.79 7.12 -26.43
C LYS A 325 -11.90 5.70 -26.95
N LYS A 326 -12.67 5.52 -28.02
CA LYS A 326 -12.80 4.22 -28.69
C LYS A 326 -11.43 3.65 -29.05
N GLY A 327 -11.22 2.37 -28.71
CA GLY A 327 -9.99 1.65 -28.97
C GLY A 327 -8.91 1.80 -27.89
N GLU A 328 -9.11 2.63 -26.87
CA GLU A 328 -8.19 2.67 -25.74
C GLU A 328 -8.38 1.49 -24.80
N HIS A 329 -7.36 1.21 -23.98
CA HIS A 329 -7.39 0.16 -22.98
C HIS A 329 -7.58 0.72 -21.58
N VAL A 330 -8.42 0.05 -20.79
CA VAL A 330 -8.70 0.35 -19.38
C VAL A 330 -8.73 -0.94 -18.57
N LYS A 331 -8.56 -0.82 -17.26
CA LYS A 331 -8.64 -1.96 -16.35
C LYS A 331 -9.98 -2.00 -15.63
N ILE A 332 -10.52 -3.20 -15.44
CA ILE A 332 -11.79 -3.46 -14.76
C ILE A 332 -11.51 -3.63 -13.27
N VAL A 333 -12.22 -2.86 -12.45
CA VAL A 333 -12.11 -2.92 -10.98
C VAL A 333 -13.28 -3.69 -10.41
N PHE A 334 -14.49 -3.14 -10.55
CA PHE A 334 -15.66 -3.65 -9.83
C PHE A 334 -16.94 -3.40 -10.64
N PRO A 335 -17.57 -4.44 -11.21
CA PRO A 335 -18.85 -4.31 -11.90
C PRO A 335 -20.02 -4.21 -10.91
N TYR A 336 -20.99 -3.34 -11.20
CA TYR A 336 -22.20 -3.17 -10.39
C TYR A 336 -23.37 -2.64 -11.25
N GLY A 337 -24.48 -3.37 -11.27
CA GLY A 337 -25.61 -3.03 -12.15
C GLY A 337 -25.21 -3.06 -13.63
N ASP A 338 -25.55 -2.00 -14.36
CA ASP A 338 -25.12 -1.75 -15.74
C ASP A 338 -23.80 -0.96 -15.83
N GLN A 339 -23.20 -0.61 -14.69
CA GLN A 339 -21.97 0.15 -14.55
C GLN A 339 -20.79 -0.72 -14.12
N VAL A 340 -19.60 -0.16 -14.24
CA VAL A 340 -18.37 -0.79 -13.80
C VAL A 340 -17.36 0.27 -13.41
N GLN A 341 -16.73 0.10 -12.25
CA GLN A 341 -15.54 0.87 -11.90
C GLN A 341 -14.38 0.42 -12.77
N ILE A 342 -13.67 1.39 -13.33
CA ILE A 342 -12.50 1.17 -14.16
C ILE A 342 -11.33 2.00 -13.67
N LYS A 343 -10.12 1.52 -13.95
CA LYS A 343 -8.87 2.24 -13.71
C LYS A 343 -8.19 2.58 -15.03
N LYS A 344 -7.80 3.85 -15.19
CA LYS A 344 -7.07 4.37 -16.35
C LYS A 344 -5.91 5.22 -15.86
N ASN A 345 -4.68 4.84 -16.16
CA ASN A 345 -3.45 5.54 -15.73
C ASN A 345 -3.40 5.82 -14.21
N GLY A 346 -3.82 4.85 -13.39
CA GLY A 346 -3.87 4.99 -11.94
C GLY A 346 -5.04 5.84 -11.42
N ILE A 347 -5.96 6.30 -12.28
CA ILE A 347 -7.16 7.04 -11.88
C ILE A 347 -8.37 6.12 -11.84
N LEU A 348 -9.13 6.17 -10.74
CA LEU A 348 -10.42 5.47 -10.62
C LEU A 348 -11.54 6.31 -11.22
N GLY A 349 -12.42 5.66 -11.97
CA GLY A 349 -13.72 6.21 -12.36
C GLY A 349 -14.69 5.08 -12.64
N TRP A 350 -15.82 5.41 -13.24
CA TRP A 350 -16.78 4.41 -13.72
C TRP A 350 -17.15 4.66 -15.18
N THR A 351 -17.67 3.63 -15.82
CA THR A 351 -18.32 3.71 -17.14
C THR A 351 -19.45 2.68 -17.23
N TYR A 352 -20.21 2.68 -18.31
CA TYR A 352 -21.20 1.64 -18.57
C TYR A 352 -20.52 0.37 -19.09
N THR A 353 -21.02 -0.78 -18.66
CA THR A 353 -20.56 -2.10 -19.14
C THR A 353 -20.70 -2.24 -20.66
N SER A 354 -21.74 -1.63 -21.26
CA SER A 354 -21.97 -1.60 -22.71
C SER A 354 -20.84 -0.91 -23.50
N SER A 355 -20.07 -0.05 -22.86
CA SER A 355 -18.96 0.69 -23.47
C SER A 355 -17.65 -0.11 -23.49
N LEU A 356 -17.61 -1.32 -22.93
CA LEU A 356 -16.40 -2.14 -22.82
C LEU A 356 -16.57 -3.51 -23.49
N ALA A 357 -15.51 -3.96 -24.18
CA ALA A 357 -15.51 -5.24 -24.91
C ALA A 357 -15.67 -6.46 -24.00
N PHE A 358 -15.23 -6.38 -22.74
CA PHE A 358 -15.23 -7.50 -21.79
C PHE A 358 -16.64 -7.98 -21.40
N PHE A 359 -17.64 -7.09 -21.50
CA PHE A 359 -19.03 -7.37 -21.11
C PHE A 359 -19.94 -7.61 -22.31
N LYS A 360 -19.39 -7.70 -23.52
CA LYS A 360 -20.09 -8.13 -24.74
C LYS A 360 -19.61 -9.52 -25.13
#